data_AF-A0A1H4HTV7-F1
#
_entry.id   AF-A0A1H4HTV7-F1
#
_cell.length_a   1.000
_cell.length_b   1.000
_cell.length_c   1.000
_cell.angle_alpha   90.00
_cell.angle_beta   90.00
_cell.angle_gamma   90.00
#
_symmetry.space_group_name_H-M   'P 1'
#
loop_
_entity.id
_entity.type
_entity.pdbx_description
1 polymer ?
#
loop_
_entity_poly.entity_id
_entity_poly.type
_entity_poly.pdbx_seq_one_letter_code
_entity_poly.pdbx_strand_id
1 'polypeptide(L)' 'MSETLDLFASDRSPAVLRTPSWLGRDFHEEIELDFEPGDYKITPGDRWTVIALNTGQTVYSGIGPVEIVRVKA' A
#
# COMPACT_ATOMS: atom_id res chain seq x y z
N MET A 1 4.89 34.98 14.38
CA MET A 1 3.99 34.06 13.65
C MET A 1 4.85 33.23 12.73
N SER A 2 5.26 32.05 13.18
CA SER A 2 5.74 30.99 12.29
C SER A 2 4.98 29.77 12.75
N GLU A 3 3.97 29.41 11.96
CA GLU A 3 3.29 28.13 12.07
C GLU A 3 4.33 27.05 11.75
N THR A 4 4.92 26.50 12.80
CA THR A 4 5.56 25.18 12.72
C THR A 4 4.41 24.22 12.45
N LEU A 5 4.04 24.06 11.17
CA LEU A 5 3.17 22.97 10.76
C LEU A 5 3.81 21.69 11.27
N ASP A 6 3.05 20.97 12.08
CA ASP A 6 3.30 19.59 12.46
C ASP A 6 3.40 18.71 11.19
N LEU A 7 4.58 18.71 10.57
CA LEU A 7 4.95 17.87 9.41
C LEU A 7 4.89 16.37 9.74
N PHE A 8 4.68 16.01 11.00
CA PHE A 8 4.65 14.63 11.49
C PHE A 8 3.29 14.20 12.06
N ALA A 9 2.29 15.10 12.10
CA ALA A 9 0.96 14.76 12.61
C ALA A 9 -0.01 14.23 11.54
N SER A 10 0.34 14.33 10.25
CA SER A 10 -0.51 13.89 9.11
C SER A 10 0.06 12.70 8.31
N ASP A 11 1.24 12.21 8.66
CA ASP A 11 2.05 11.29 7.85
C ASP A 11 2.04 9.86 8.42
N ARG A 12 0.84 9.31 8.64
CA ARG A 12 0.69 7.86 8.82
C ARG A 12 0.09 7.30 7.56
N SER A 13 0.84 6.45 6.89
CA SER A 13 0.38 5.65 5.75
C SER A 13 -0.97 5.01 6.10
N PRO A 14 -2.09 5.41 5.48
CA PRO A 14 -3.42 4.87 5.81
C PRO A 14 -3.51 3.37 5.54
N ALA A 15 -2.71 2.86 4.60
CA ALA A 15 -2.65 1.45 4.27
C ALA A 15 -1.23 0.98 3.96
N VAL A 16 -1.06 -0.35 3.99
CA VAL A 16 0.15 -1.05 3.57
C VAL A 16 -0.25 -2.16 2.60
N LEU A 17 0.47 -2.26 1.48
CA LEU A 17 0.44 -3.38 0.57
C LEU A 17 1.44 -4.45 1.03
N ARG A 18 0.94 -5.65 1.31
CA ARG A 18 1.73 -6.85 1.60
C ARG A 18 1.95 -7.65 0.33
N THR A 19 3.20 -7.89 0.01
CA THR A 19 3.63 -8.68 -1.13
C THR A 19 4.39 -9.93 -0.67
N PRO A 20 4.44 -11.00 -1.47
CA PRO A 20 5.16 -12.22 -1.11
C PRO A 20 6.65 -11.93 -0.92
N SER A 21 7.23 -12.42 0.18
CA SER A 21 8.67 -12.34 0.39
C SER A 21 9.40 -13.57 -0.17
N TRP A 22 10.62 -13.37 -0.64
CA TRP A 22 11.54 -14.47 -0.95
C TRP A 22 12.01 -15.24 0.29
N LEU A 23 11.83 -14.70 1.49
CA LEU A 23 12.18 -15.34 2.76
C LEU A 23 11.24 -16.47 3.16
N GLY A 24 10.16 -16.68 2.42
CA GLY A 24 9.21 -17.77 2.63
C GLY A 24 7.79 -17.27 2.91
N ARG A 25 6.88 -18.24 3.05
CA ARG A 25 5.43 -17.99 3.09
C ARG A 25 4.95 -17.16 4.28
N ASP A 26 5.68 -17.20 5.39
CA ASP A 26 5.31 -16.51 6.63
C ASP A 26 5.80 -15.05 6.67
N PHE A 27 6.55 -14.63 5.64
CA PHE A 27 7.09 -13.28 5.52
C PHE A 27 6.44 -12.54 4.35
N HIS A 28 6.13 -11.27 4.61
CA HIS A 28 5.63 -10.35 3.60
C HIS A 28 6.56 -9.15 3.51
N GLU A 29 6.78 -8.66 2.30
CA GLU A 29 7.36 -7.33 2.10
C GLU A 29 6.22 -6.31 2.14
N GLU A 30 6.43 -5.23 2.87
CA GLU A 30 5.42 -4.19 3.12
C GLU A 30 5.78 -2.93 2.32
N ILE A 31 4.80 -2.40 1.60
CA ILE A 31 4.91 -1.15 0.83
C ILE A 31 3.85 -0.20 1.38
N GLU A 32 4.28 0.97 1.84
CA GLU A 32 3.38 2.02 2.31
C GLU A 32 2.53 2.59 1.17
N LEU A 33 1.27 2.88 1.47
CA LEU A 33 0.30 3.38 0.52
C LEU A 33 -0.25 4.72 0.97
N ASP A 34 -0.40 5.64 0.02
CA ASP A 34 -0.85 7.02 0.27
C ASP A 34 -2.35 7.14 0.57
N PHE A 35 -3.16 6.12 0.24
CA PHE A 35 -4.63 6.15 0.35
C PHE A 35 -5.19 5.01 1.20
N GLU A 36 -6.48 5.09 1.52
CA GLU A 36 -7.16 4.05 2.29
C GLU A 36 -7.22 2.72 1.50
N PRO A 37 -7.32 1.56 2.15
CA PRO A 37 -7.34 0.27 1.46
C PRO A 37 -8.42 0.15 0.37
N GLY A 38 -9.57 0.80 0.57
CA GLY A 38 -10.68 0.79 -0.37
C GLY A 38 -10.45 1.61 -1.64
N ASP A 39 -9.43 2.48 -1.66
CA ASP A 39 -9.06 3.29 -2.82
C ASP A 39 -8.17 2.53 -3.81
N TYR A 40 -7.92 1.24 -3.58
CA TYR A 40 -7.09 0.41 -4.45
C TYR A 40 -7.87 -0.75 -5.04
N LYS A 41 -7.55 -1.07 -6.29
CA LYS A 41 -8.04 -2.25 -6.97
C LYS A 41 -6.90 -3.25 -7.16
N ILE A 42 -7.05 -4.42 -6.54
CA ILE A 42 -6.19 -5.57 -6.77
C ILE A 42 -6.77 -6.38 -7.94
N THR A 43 -5.95 -6.63 -8.96
CA THR A 43 -6.30 -7.48 -10.11
C THR A 43 -5.37 -8.69 -10.13
N PRO A 44 -5.87 -9.91 -9.86
CA PRO A 44 -5.08 -11.14 -9.97
C PRO A 44 -4.85 -11.53 -11.44
N GLY A 45 -3.78 -12.27 -11.70
CA GLY A 45 -3.41 -12.78 -13.02
C GLY A 45 -2.02 -13.41 -12.99
N ASP A 46 -1.43 -13.66 -14.16
CA ASP A 46 -0.02 -14.07 -14.28
C ASP A 46 0.92 -13.07 -13.57
N ARG A 47 0.52 -11.79 -13.61
CA ARG A 47 1.11 -10.71 -12.83
C ARG A 47 0.01 -9.97 -12.08
N TRP A 48 0.13 -9.93 -10.75
CA TRP A 48 -0.79 -9.19 -9.90
C TRP A 48 -0.54 -7.70 -10.06
N THR A 49 -1.62 -6.94 -10.19
CA THR A 49 -1.55 -5.48 -10.35
C THR A 49 -2.39 -4.80 -9.29
N VAL A 50 -1.85 -3.75 -8.67
CA VAL A 50 -2.57 -2.88 -7.74
C VAL A 50 -2.61 -1.48 -8.30
N ILE A 51 -3.82 -0.94 -8.44
CA ILE A 51 -4.07 0.38 -9.04
C ILE A 51 -4.77 1.25 -8.00
N ALA A 52 -4.26 2.46 -7.78
CA ALA A 52 -4.98 3.50 -7.04
C ALA A 52 -6.15 3.99 -7.90
N LEU A 53 -7.38 3.81 -7.42
CA LEU A 53 -8.61 4.17 -8.14
C LEU A 53 -8.74 5.68 -8.35
N ASN A 54 -8.31 6.46 -7.37
CA ASN A 54 -8.45 7.92 -7.37
C ASN A 54 -7.54 8.59 -8.41
N THR A 55 -6.37 8.01 -8.69
CA THR A 55 -5.37 8.58 -9.61
C THR A 55 -5.20 7.76 -10.89
N GLY A 56 -5.68 6.51 -10.92
CA GLY A 56 -5.42 5.55 -11.99
C GLY A 56 -3.98 5.00 -12.01
N GLN A 57 -3.14 5.38 -11.04
CA GLN A 57 -1.74 4.97 -11.01
C GLN A 57 -1.58 3.50 -10.61
N THR A 58 -0.73 2.77 -11.32
CA THR A 58 -0.30 1.44 -10.90
C THR A 58 0.75 1.59 -9.79
N VAL A 59 0.40 1.17 -8.58
CA VAL A 59 1.29 1.21 -7.40
C VAL A 59 2.08 -0.08 -7.22
N TYR A 60 1.58 -1.19 -7.77
CA TYR A 60 2.30 -2.46 -7.79
C TYR A 60 1.98 -3.27 -9.04
N SER A 61 2.99 -3.96 -9.56
CA SER A 61 2.84 -4.93 -10.63
C SER A 61 3.89 -6.02 -10.45
N GLY A 62 3.48 -7.22 -10.05
CA GLY A 62 4.45 -8.27 -9.69
C GLY A 62 3.83 -9.61 -9.29
N ILE A 63 4.56 -10.33 -8.45
CA ILE A 63 4.18 -11.66 -7.96
C ILE A 63 3.14 -11.50 -6.85
N GLY A 64 2.08 -12.30 -6.92
CA GLY A 64 1.08 -12.39 -5.86
C GLY A 64 1.07 -13.76 -5.18
N PRO A 65 0.13 -13.98 -4.25
CA PRO A 65 -0.97 -13.08 -3.87
C PRO A 65 -0.49 -11.84 -3.11
N VAL A 66 -1.22 -10.73 -3.26
CA VAL A 66 -0.97 -9.50 -2.49
C VAL A 66 -2.21 -9.12 -1.69
N GLU A 67 -2.00 -8.41 -0.58
CA GLU A 67 -3.06 -7.99 0.33
C GLU A 67 -2.86 -6.52 0.72
N ILE A 68 -3.95 -5.76 0.89
CA ILE A 68 -3.87 -4.38 1.39
C ILE A 68 -4.52 -4.35 2.76
N VAL A 69 -3.77 -3.86 3.74
CA VAL A 69 -4.19 -3.80 5.14
C VAL A 69 -4.17 -2.35 5.63
N ARG A 70 -5.15 -1.99 6.46
CA ARG A 70 -5.15 -0.70 7.14
C ARG A 70 -4.07 -0.70 8.22
N VAL A 71 -3.27 0.36 8.29
CA VAL A 71 -2.34 0.56 9.41
C VAL A 71 -3.16 0.99 10.63
N LYS A 72 -3.08 0.24 11.73
CA LYS A 72 -3.70 0.69 12.98
C LYS A 72 -2.87 1.83 13.56
N ALA A 73 -3.55 2.94 13.80
CA ALA A 73 -3.01 4.09 14.53
C ALA A 73 -2.74 3.75 16.01
#